data_AF-A0A9W8AFT4-F1
#
_entry.id   AF-A0A9W8AFT4-F1
#
_cell.length_a   1.000
_cell.length_b   1.000
_cell.length_c   1.000
_cell.angle_alpha   90.00
_cell.angle_beta   90.00
_cell.angle_gamma   90.00
#
_symmetry.space_group_name_H-M   'P 1'
#
loop_
_entity.id
_entity.type
_entity.pdbx_description
1 polymer ?
#
loop_
_entity_poly.entity_id
_entity_poly.type
_entity_poly.pdbx_seq_one_letter_code
_entity_poly.pdbx_strand_id
1 'polypeptide(L)' 'WKPVLNLNSVVVGLQFLLLEPNPEDPLNKEAAHHLYTNPKAFGDYVKQTMQGGTFSGIQYDRVL' A
#
# COMPACT_ATOMS: atom_id res chain seq x y z
N TRP A 1 7.07 -5.71 -18.12
CA TRP A 1 6.13 -6.55 -18.90
C TRP A 1 6.91 -7.46 -19.84
N LYS A 2 6.62 -8.77 -19.85
CA LYS A 2 7.18 -9.75 -20.80
C LYS A 2 6.02 -10.62 -21.31
N PRO A 3 5.99 -11.05 -22.59
CA PRO A 3 4.87 -11.79 -23.17
C PRO A 3 4.53 -13.12 -22.47
N VAL A 4 5.46 -13.65 -21.65
CA VAL A 4 5.27 -14.88 -20.86
C VAL A 4 4.35 -14.71 -19.65
N LEU A 5 4.08 -13.46 -19.24
CA LEU A 5 3.23 -13.18 -18.08
C LEU A 5 1.76 -13.27 -18.47
N ASN A 6 1.01 -14.04 -17.68
CA ASN A 6 -0.42 -14.23 -17.87
C ASN A 6 -1.23 -13.49 -16.78
N LEU A 7 -2.56 -13.57 -16.85
CA LEU A 7 -3.44 -12.92 -15.88
C LEU A 7 -3.16 -13.35 -14.43
N ASN A 8 -2.84 -14.63 -14.21
CA ASN A 8 -2.49 -15.13 -12.89
C ASN A 8 -1.23 -14.42 -12.35
N SER A 9 -0.21 -14.22 -13.20
CA SER A 9 0.98 -13.47 -12.82
C SER A 9 0.67 -12.03 -12.36
N VAL A 10 -0.31 -11.36 -13.00
CA VAL A 10 -0.73 -10.01 -12.61
C VAL A 10 -1.44 -10.03 -11.27
N VAL A 11 -2.38 -10.96 -11.07
CA VAL A 11 -3.16 -11.08 -9.82
C VAL A 11 -2.24 -11.40 -8.63
N VAL A 12 -1.28 -12.32 -8.80
CA VAL A 12 -0.28 -12.63 -7.77
C VAL A 12 0.59 -11.42 -7.46
N GLY A 13 0.99 -10.64 -8.48
CA GLY A 13 1.72 -9.38 -8.26
C GLY A 13 0.94 -8.36 -7.43
N LEU A 14 -0.36 -8.20 -7.71
CA LEU A 14 -1.24 -7.33 -6.90
C LEU A 14 -1.39 -7.83 -5.47
N GLN A 15 -1.54 -9.15 -5.27
CA GLN A 15 -1.57 -9.74 -3.93
C GLN A 15 -0.27 -9.45 -3.18
N PHE A 16 0.87 -9.59 -3.84
CA PHE A 16 2.18 -9.36 -3.24
C PHE A 16 2.34 -7.90 -2.77
N LEU A 17 1.87 -6.92 -3.56
CA LEU A 17 1.90 -5.50 -3.16
C LEU A 17 1.12 -5.21 -1.86
N LEU A 18 0.07 -5.97 -1.57
CA LEU A 18 -0.72 -5.83 -0.34
C LEU A 18 -0.11 -6.55 0.86
N LEU A 19 0.63 -7.64 0.61
CA LEU A 19 1.31 -8.39 1.66
C LEU A 19 2.63 -7.72 2.06
N GLU A 20 3.39 -7.27 1.07
CA GLU A 20 4.71 -6.67 1.22
C GLU A 20 4.79 -5.40 0.38
N PRO A 21 4.39 -4.24 0.94
CA PRO A 21 4.45 -2.97 0.23
C PRO A 21 5.91 -2.61 -0.07
N ASN A 22 6.17 -2.12 -1.29
CA ASN A 22 7.53 -1.80 -1.75
C ASN A 22 7.86 -0.29 -1.55
N PRO A 23 8.80 0.08 -0.67
CA PRO A 23 9.22 1.46 -0.48
C PRO A 23 10.21 1.98 -1.54
N GLU A 24 10.84 1.11 -2.35
CA GLU A 24 11.90 1.49 -3.31
C GLU A 24 11.35 2.15 -4.58
N ASP A 25 10.09 1.86 -4.95
CA ASP A 25 9.42 2.48 -6.10
C ASP A 25 7.99 2.94 -5.73
N PRO A 26 7.85 3.98 -4.88
CA PRO A 26 6.57 4.33 -4.31
C PRO A 26 5.83 5.39 -5.15
N LEU A 27 4.56 5.14 -5.41
CA LEU A 27 3.66 6.19 -5.93
C LEU A 27 3.27 7.20 -4.86
N ASN A 28 3.08 6.74 -3.61
CA ASN A 28 2.89 7.61 -2.46
C ASN A 28 4.18 7.67 -1.63
N LYS A 29 4.95 8.75 -1.84
CA LYS A 29 6.24 8.97 -1.17
C LYS A 29 6.13 9.10 0.35
N GLU A 30 5.03 9.67 0.84
CA GLU A 30 4.78 9.85 2.27
C GLU A 30 4.51 8.50 2.94
N ALA A 31 3.65 7.68 2.34
CA ALA A 31 3.38 6.32 2.82
C ALA A 31 4.67 5.48 2.86
N ALA A 32 5.51 5.56 1.82
CA ALA A 32 6.80 4.87 1.79
C ALA A 32 7.76 5.36 2.87
N HIS A 33 7.81 6.67 3.14
CA HIS A 33 8.60 7.22 4.22
C HIS A 33 8.16 6.68 5.58
N HIS A 34 6.84 6.60 5.84
CA HIS A 34 6.32 6.03 7.08
C HIS A 34 6.59 4.53 7.19
N LEU A 35 6.46 3.79 6.10
CA LEU A 35 6.80 2.37 6.05
C LEU A 35 8.27 2.13 6.39
N TYR A 36 9.19 2.95 5.88
CA TYR A 36 10.62 2.83 6.16
C TYR A 36 11.00 3.28 7.58
N THR A 37 10.46 4.42 8.04
CA THR A 37 10.86 5.03 9.32
C THR A 37 10.21 4.37 10.53
N ASN A 38 8.93 3.99 10.44
CA ASN A 38 8.20 3.37 11.54
C ASN A 38 7.10 2.43 11.04
N PRO A 39 7.46 1.17 10.69
CA PRO A 39 6.52 0.18 10.18
C PRO A 39 5.32 -0.09 11.11
N LYS A 40 5.53 -0.01 12.42
CA LYS A 40 4.46 -0.24 13.41
C LYS A 40 3.40 0.86 13.32
N ALA A 41 3.82 2.12 13.35
CA ALA A 41 2.91 3.25 13.20
C ALA A 41 2.23 3.27 11.82
N PHE A 42 2.96 2.90 10.77
CA PHE A 42 2.38 2.74 9.43
C PHE A 42 1.20 1.75 9.43
N GLY A 43 1.32 0.62 10.12
CA GLY A 43 0.23 -0.35 10.27
C GLY A 43 -1.03 0.24 10.93
N ASP A 44 -0.87 1.15 11.89
CA ASP A 44 -2.00 1.82 12.54
C ASP A 44 -2.65 2.86 11.60
N TYR A 45 -1.85 3.59 10.82
CA TYR A 45 -2.35 4.50 9.78
C TYR A 45 -3.13 3.76 8.69
N VAL A 46 -2.64 2.59 8.25
CA VAL A 46 -3.35 1.75 7.28
C VAL A 46 -4.72 1.32 7.84
N LYS A 47 -4.80 0.85 9.08
CA LYS A 47 -6.09 0.49 9.71
C LYS A 47 -7.05 1.67 9.78
N GLN A 48 -6.57 2.84 10.20
CA GLN A 48 -7.39 4.04 10.31
C GLN A 48 -7.92 4.49 8.93
N THR A 49 -7.04 4.54 7.94
CA THR A 49 -7.39 4.99 6.58
C THR A 49 -8.33 4.03 5.88
N MET A 50 -8.15 2.71 6.03
CA MET A 50 -9.06 1.70 5.47
C MET A 50 -10.48 1.75 6.06
N GLN A 51 -10.65 2.28 7.27
CA GLN A 51 -11.97 2.50 7.89
C GLN A 51 -12.65 3.79 7.42
N GLY A 52 -12.03 4.53 6.49
CA GLY A 52 -12.51 5.82 6.01
C GLY A 52 -12.05 6.99 6.90
N GLY A 53 -10.88 6.89 7.52
CA GLY A 53 -10.28 7.99 8.28
C GLY A 53 -9.52 8.99 7.40
N THR A 54 -9.12 10.11 8.01
CA THR A 54 -8.20 11.08 7.39
C THR A 54 -6.77 10.80 7.83
N PHE A 55 -5.80 10.96 6.93
CA PHE A 55 -4.37 10.96 7.24
C PHE A 55 -3.69 12.09 6.45
N SER A 56 -2.86 12.90 7.13
CA SER A 56 -2.18 14.06 6.55
C SER A 56 -3.09 15.02 5.75
N GLY A 57 -4.32 15.23 6.24
CA GLY A 57 -5.31 16.09 5.61
C GLY A 57 -6.02 15.48 4.39
N ILE A 58 -5.68 14.26 4.00
CA ILE A 58 -6.34 13.51 2.92
C ILE A 58 -7.36 12.55 3.53
N GLN A 59 -8.59 12.64 3.06
CA GLN A 59 -9.67 11.72 3.40
C GLN A 59 -9.56 10.45 2.56
N TYR A 60 -9.55 9.28 3.20
CA TYR A 60 -9.51 7.98 2.52
C TYR A 60 -10.91 7.34 2.47
N ASP A 61 -11.11 6.47 1.50
CA ASP A 61 -12.34 5.68 1.35
C ASP A 61 -12.39 4.55 2.38
N ARG A 62 -13.60 4.19 2.80
CA ARG A 62 -13.83 3.01 3.63
C ARG A 62 -13.85 1.75 2.74
N VAL A 63 -12.92 0.84 2.99
CA VAL A 63 -12.71 -0.40 2.20
C VAL A 63 -12.65 -1.66 3.08
N LEU A 64 -13.12 -1.56 4.33
CA LEU A 64 -13.32 -2.65 5.28
C LEU A 64 -14.80 -2.90 5.56
#